data_AF-A0A5J5NUX3-F1
#
_entry.id   AF-A0A5J5NUX3-F1
#
_cell.length_a   1.000
_cell.length_b   1.000
_cell.length_c   1.000
_cell.angle_alpha   90.00
_cell.angle_beta   90.00
_cell.angle_gamma   90.00
#
_symmetry.space_group_name_H-M   'P 1'
#
loop_
_entity.id
_entity.type
_entity.pdbx_description
1 polymer ?
#
loop_
_entity_poly.entity_id
_entity_poly.type
_entity_poly.pdbx_seq_one_letter_code
_entity_poly.pdbx_strand_id
1 'polypeptide(L)'
;MIDQGEKDDKIIAVCADDPEFRHYTDIKQLPPHRLAEIRRFFEDCIHSHVYLILSYKKNENKKVDVEDFLPAETAIEAIKYSMDLYASYIVESLRK
;
A
#
# COMPACT_ATOMS: atom_id res chain seq x y z
N MET A 1 -2.29 -2.26 -5.57
CA MET A 1 -1.07 -2.23 -6.43
C MET A 1 -0.58 -3.65 -6.63
N ILE A 2 0.10 -3.93 -7.74
CA ILE A 2 0.57 -5.29 -8.06
C ILE A 2 2.10 -5.28 -8.17
N ASP A 3 2.80 -5.84 -7.19
CA ASP A 3 4.27 -6.02 -7.23
C ASP A 3 4.58 -7.44 -7.69
N GLN A 4 5.30 -7.58 -8.81
CA GLN A 4 5.76 -8.89 -9.32
C GLN A 4 4.65 -9.93 -9.56
N GLY A 5 3.42 -9.48 -9.83
CA GLY A 5 2.26 -10.35 -10.03
C GLY A 5 1.51 -10.70 -8.73
N GLU A 6 1.99 -10.23 -7.59
CA GLU A 6 1.32 -10.36 -6.30
C GLU A 6 0.61 -9.07 -5.93
N LYS A 7 -0.55 -9.21 -5.28
CA LYS A 7 -1.35 -8.09 -4.80
C LYS A 7 -0.72 -7.56 -3.51
N ASP A 8 -0.23 -6.33 -3.54
CA ASP A 8 0.46 -5.67 -2.41
C ASP A 8 -0.24 -4.35 -2.05
N ASP A 9 -1.52 -4.42 -1.70
CA ASP A 9 -2.30 -3.23 -1.34
C ASP A 9 -1.70 -2.50 -0.13
N LYS A 10 -1.61 -1.16 -0.24
CA LYS A 10 -1.06 -0.30 0.81
C LYS A 10 -2.14 0.59 1.41
N ILE A 11 -2.15 0.68 2.74
CA ILE A 11 -3.06 1.54 3.49
C ILE A 11 -2.45 2.94 3.62
N ILE A 12 -3.24 3.97 3.29
CA ILE A 12 -2.91 5.36 3.58
C ILE A 12 -3.70 5.77 4.82
N ALA A 13 -3.00 6.20 5.87
CA ALA A 13 -3.59 6.57 7.15
C ALA A 13 -3.02 7.89 7.66
N VAL A 14 -3.75 8.51 8.59
CA VAL A 14 -3.31 9.67 9.35
C VAL A 14 -3.16 9.29 10.82
N CYS A 15 -2.30 10.01 11.53
CA CYS A 15 -2.16 9.84 12.98
C CYS A 15 -3.41 10.37 13.69
N ALA A 16 -4.04 9.55 14.53
CA ALA A 16 -5.30 9.90 15.22
C ALA A 16 -5.11 11.01 16.28
N ASP A 17 -3.91 11.12 16.86
CA ASP A 17 -3.58 12.08 17.92
C ASP A 17 -2.93 13.37 17.40
N ASP A 18 -2.66 13.44 16.09
CA ASP A 18 -2.09 14.63 15.49
C ASP A 18 -3.20 15.67 15.24
N PRO A 19 -3.21 16.83 15.93
CA PRO A 19 -4.24 17.84 15.75
C PRO A 19 -4.31 18.40 14.32
N GLU A 20 -3.20 18.37 13.57
CA GLU A 20 -3.13 18.80 12.17
C GLU A 20 -3.80 17.81 11.23
N PHE A 21 -3.83 16.51 11.55
CA PHE A 21 -4.32 15.48 10.63
C PHE A 21 -5.53 14.66 11.10
N ARG A 22 -5.87 14.67 12.40
CA ARG A 22 -6.94 13.85 12.98
C ARG A 22 -8.35 14.09 12.41
N HIS A 23 -8.55 15.22 11.73
CA HIS A 23 -9.85 15.58 11.16
C HIS A 23 -10.04 15.01 9.74
N TYR A 24 -9.00 14.46 9.13
CA TYR A 24 -9.11 13.80 7.84
C TYR A 24 -9.71 12.40 8.01
N THR A 25 -10.81 12.15 7.29
CA THR A 25 -11.52 10.86 7.30
C THR A 25 -11.52 10.18 5.94
N ASP A 26 -11.26 10.93 4.86
CA ASP A 26 -11.23 10.39 3.50
C ASP A 26 -10.07 10.96 2.70
N ILE A 27 -9.53 10.15 1.80
CA ILE A 27 -8.38 10.52 0.96
C ILE A 27 -8.64 11.74 0.07
N LYS A 28 -9.90 11.98 -0.33
CA LYS A 28 -10.30 13.13 -1.15
C LYS A 28 -10.23 14.46 -0.40
N GLN A 29 -10.13 14.43 0.93
CA GLN A 29 -9.97 15.64 1.74
C GLN A 29 -8.51 16.13 1.73
N LEU A 30 -7.56 15.29 1.32
CA LEU A 30 -6.16 15.71 1.18
C LEU A 30 -5.98 16.59 -0.06
N PRO A 31 -5.08 17.59 0.00
CA PRO A 31 -4.73 18.38 -1.16
C PRO A 31 -4.25 17.51 -2.35
N PRO A 32 -4.67 17.80 -3.59
CA PRO A 32 -4.37 16.96 -4.74
C PRO A 32 -2.85 16.82 -5.02
N HIS A 33 -2.05 17.82 -4.65
CA HIS A 33 -0.60 17.75 -4.78
C HIS A 33 0.04 16.68 -3.88
N ARG A 34 -0.51 16.43 -2.67
CA ARG A 34 -0.04 15.38 -1.76
C ARG A 34 -0.36 13.99 -2.31
N LEU A 35 -1.54 13.83 -2.91
CA LEU A 35 -1.90 12.58 -3.59
C LEU A 35 -0.99 12.30 -4.79
N ALA A 36 -0.66 13.34 -5.56
CA ALA A 36 0.28 13.22 -6.68
C ALA A 36 1.69 12.86 -6.20
N GLU A 37 2.17 13.46 -5.11
CA GLU A 37 3.45 13.14 -4.51
C GLU A 37 3.50 11.68 -4.00
N ILE A 38 2.46 11.22 -3.30
CA ILE A 38 2.39 9.82 -2.82
C ILE A 38 2.36 8.85 -3.98
N ARG A 39 1.52 9.11 -5.00
CA ARG A 39 1.49 8.29 -6.22
C ARG A 39 2.87 8.26 -6.87
N ARG A 40 3.49 9.42 -7.03
CA ARG A 40 4.81 9.56 -7.63
C ARG A 40 5.89 8.87 -6.81
N PHE A 41 5.83 8.93 -5.48
CA PHE A 41 6.75 8.23 -4.60
C PHE A 41 6.66 6.72 -4.79
N PHE A 42 5.46 6.15 -4.84
CA PHE A 42 5.32 4.71 -5.11
C PHE A 42 5.76 4.36 -6.53
N GLU A 43 5.38 5.14 -7.54
CA GLU A 43 5.86 4.99 -8.93
C GLU A 43 7.39 5.11 -9.04
N ASP A 44 8.03 6.03 -8.33
CA ASP A 44 9.48 6.25 -8.36
C ASP A 44 10.23 5.22 -7.51
N CYS A 45 9.69 4.80 -6.36
CA CYS A 45 10.23 3.66 -5.59
C CYS A 45 10.18 2.38 -6.42
N ILE A 46 9.11 2.19 -7.21
CA ILE A 46 9.01 1.14 -8.21
C ILE A 46 10.14 1.30 -9.24
N HIS A 47 10.30 2.47 -9.85
CA HIS A 47 11.35 2.68 -10.84
C HIS A 47 12.77 2.55 -10.25
N SER A 48 12.99 2.95 -9.00
CA SER A 48 14.30 2.91 -8.33
C SER A 48 14.68 1.49 -7.89
N HIS A 49 13.74 0.71 -7.35
CA HIS A 49 13.97 -0.72 -7.11
C HIS A 49 14.16 -1.47 -8.42
N VAL A 50 13.41 -1.11 -9.48
CA VAL A 50 13.59 -1.66 -10.82
C VAL A 50 14.96 -1.27 -11.40
N TYR A 51 15.42 -0.01 -11.28
CA TYR A 51 16.69 0.43 -11.86
C TYR A 51 17.92 -0.07 -11.09
N LEU A 52 17.85 -0.12 -9.75
CA LEU A 52 18.92 -0.68 -8.93
C LEU A 52 19.02 -2.19 -9.13
N ILE A 53 17.89 -2.91 -9.18
CA ILE A 53 17.89 -4.34 -9.49
C ILE A 53 18.35 -4.58 -10.95
N LEU A 54 17.92 -3.78 -11.93
CA LEU A 54 18.34 -3.93 -13.34
C LEU A 54 19.83 -3.62 -13.55
N SER A 55 20.43 -2.76 -12.73
CA SER A 55 21.87 -2.48 -12.77
C SER A 55 22.71 -3.64 -12.22
N TYR A 56 22.18 -4.43 -11.28
CA TYR A 56 22.87 -5.58 -10.66
C TYR A 56 22.43 -6.95 -11.20
N LYS A 57 21.25 -7.07 -11.80
CA LYS A 57 20.69 -8.26 -12.42
C LYS A 57 20.19 -7.91 -13.82
N LYS A 58 20.88 -8.39 -14.85
CA LYS A 58 20.39 -8.36 -16.24
C LYS A 58 18.94 -8.89 -16.30
N ASN A 59 18.02 -8.05 -16.77
CA ASN A 59 16.69 -8.39 -17.28
C ASN A 59 15.68 -9.06 -16.31
N GLU A 60 15.32 -8.41 -15.22
CA GLU A 60 14.00 -8.64 -14.63
C GLU A 60 13.09 -7.45 -15.01
N ASN A 61 12.31 -7.60 -16.09
CA ASN A 61 11.25 -6.67 -16.49
C ASN A 61 10.12 -6.69 -15.45
N LYS A 62 10.37 -6.20 -14.24
CA LYS A 62 9.38 -6.10 -13.19
C LYS A 62 8.43 -4.97 -13.52
N LYS A 63 7.18 -5.33 -13.82
CA LYS A 63 6.08 -4.39 -14.03
C LYS A 63 5.37 -4.21 -12.71
N VAL A 64 5.16 -2.96 -12.30
CA VAL A 64 4.29 -2.63 -11.18
C VAL A 64 3.28 -1.63 -11.69
N ASP A 65 2.00 -1.96 -11.55
CA ASP A 65 0.89 -1.10 -11.93
C ASP A 65 0.29 -0.48 -10.66
N VAL A 66 0.26 0.86 -10.61
CA VAL A 66 -0.40 1.64 -9.56
C VAL A 66 -1.81 1.96 -10.01
N GLU A 67 -2.79 1.27 -9.43
CA GLU A 67 -4.21 1.54 -9.64
C GLU A 67 -4.68 2.80 -8.89
N ASP A 68 -5.90 3.24 -9.17
CA ASP A 68 -6.49 4.40 -8.50
C ASP A 68 -6.73 4.16 -7.01
N PHE A 69 -6.66 5.24 -6.24
CA PHE A 69 -6.93 5.20 -4.81
C PHE A 69 -8.39 4.85 -4.54
N LEU A 70 -8.59 3.94 -3.59
CA LEU A 70 -9.91 3.53 -3.12
C LEU A 70 -10.34 4.34 -1.88
N PRO A 71 -11.66 4.41 -1.58
CA PRO A 71 -12.18 5.08 -0.40
C PRO A 71 -11.72 4.44 0.92
N ALA A 72 -11.88 5.18 2.02
CA ALA A 72 -11.51 4.72 3.36
C ALA A 72 -12.23 3.43 3.79
N GLU A 73 -13.46 3.20 3.33
CA GLU A 73 -14.24 2.00 3.63
C GLU A 73 -13.54 0.73 3.14
N THR A 74 -13.00 0.76 1.92
CA THR A 74 -12.26 -0.37 1.35
C THR A 74 -10.97 -0.64 2.12
N ALA A 75 -10.30 0.40 2.62
CA ALA A 75 -9.13 0.25 3.47
C ALA A 75 -9.48 -0.45 4.79
N ILE A 76 -10.61 -0.10 5.41
CA ILE A 76 -11.10 -0.73 6.64
C ILE A 76 -11.42 -2.21 6.40
N GLU A 77 -12.06 -2.55 5.28
CA GLU A 77 -12.34 -3.94 4.90
C GLU A 77 -11.06 -4.75 4.71
N ALA A 78 -10.05 -4.19 4.03
CA ALA A 78 -8.75 -4.84 3.85
C ALA A 78 -8.03 -5.12 5.17
N ILE A 79 -8.10 -4.20 6.14
CA ILE A 79 -7.52 -4.39 7.48
C ILE A 79 -8.27 -5.50 8.23
N LYS A 80 -9.61 -5.50 8.21
CA LYS A 80 -10.40 -6.56 8.87
C LYS A 80 -10.05 -7.93 8.28
N TYR A 81 -9.98 -8.02 6.96
CA TYR A 81 -9.61 -9.24 6.27
C TYR A 81 -8.21 -9.74 6.68
N SER A 82 -7.22 -8.84 6.78
CA SER A 82 -5.86 -9.22 7.19
C SER A 82 -5.78 -9.65 8.65
N MET A 83 -6.59 -9.05 9.54
CA MET A 83 -6.71 -9.48 10.94
C MET A 83 -7.30 -10.90 11.05
N ASP A 84 -8.36 -11.20 10.30
CA ASP A 84 -8.99 -12.53 10.29
C ASP A 84 -8.04 -13.60 9.73
N LEU A 85 -7.31 -13.26 8.66
CA LEU A 85 -6.33 -14.15 8.05
C LEU A 85 -5.15 -14.42 8.99
N TYR A 86 -4.66 -13.40 9.70
CA TYR A 86 -3.64 -13.59 10.72
C TYR A 86 -4.14 -14.47 11.87
N ALA A 87 -5.34 -14.19 12.39
CA ALA A 87 -5.93 -14.96 13.48
C ALA A 87 -6.12 -16.44 13.11
N SER A 88 -6.65 -16.73 11.91
CA SER A 88 -6.84 -18.10 11.43
C SER A 88 -5.51 -18.83 11.27
N TYR A 89 -4.51 -18.18 10.67
CA TYR A 89 -3.17 -18.74 10.49
C TYR A 89 -2.48 -19.07 11.82
N ILE A 90 -2.54 -18.15 12.79
CA ILE A 90 -1.97 -18.37 14.13
C ILE A 90 -2.68 -19.51 14.85
N VAL A 91 -4.02 -19.56 14.85
CA VAL A 91 -4.78 -20.66 15.47
C VAL A 91 -4.43 -22.01 14.85
N GLU A 92 -4.27 -22.08 13.53
CA GLU A 92 -3.88 -23.31 12.84
C GLU A 92 -2.45 -23.73 13.20
N SER A 93 -1.52 -22.79 13.27
CA SER A 93 -0.13 -23.08 13.69
C SER A 93 -0.02 -23.59 15.12
N LEU A 94 -0.90 -23.15 16.03
CA LEU A 94 -0.93 -23.58 17.43
C LEU A 94 -1.58 -24.96 17.64
N ARG A 95 -2.25 -25.51 16.62
CA ARG A 95 -2.87 -26.84 16.67
C ARG A 95 -1.90 -27.98 16.29
N LYS A 96 -0.70 -27.65 15.81
CA LYS A 96 0.38 -28.61 15.54
C LYS A 96 1.30 -28.76 16.75
#